data_AF-A0A816HQT4-F1
#
_entry.id   AF-A0A816HQT4-F1
#
_cell.length_a   1.000
_cell.length_b   1.000
_cell.length_c   1.000
_cell.angle_alpha   90.00
_cell.angle_beta   90.00
_cell.angle_gamma   90.00
#
_symmetry.space_group_name_H-M   'P 1'
#
loop_
_entity.id
_entity.type
_entity.pdbx_description
1 polymer ?
#
loop_
_entity_poly.entity_id
_entity_poly.type
_entity_poly.pdbx_seq_one_letter_code
_entity_poly.pdbx_strand_id
1 'polypeptide(L)'
;MNEIDGWKLFCSSLGNSPLFLDNQQTIGHQTFIFGLRELTSSESNEFCSNETLPIPIDPVHFTSDYQTRIYTSGCYYLNKQNQWKSDGLVVGSKTNHYETECFSTHLTKFASGFVILPEMIDWNYVFNNADFHKNKTIYLTVITVTLIYITLMIN
;
A
#
# COMPACT_ATOMS: atom_id res chain seq x y z
N MET A 1 22.35 8.79 -7.74
CA MET A 1 21.93 7.66 -6.90
C MET A 1 22.02 8.17 -5.48
N ASN A 2 20.90 8.75 -5.02
CA ASN A 2 20.85 9.56 -3.80
C ASN A 2 21.14 8.67 -2.59
N GLU A 3 21.84 9.22 -1.59
CA GLU A 3 22.17 8.55 -0.33
C GLU A 3 20.96 7.81 0.22
N ILE A 4 21.08 6.50 0.35
CA ILE A 4 20.12 5.67 1.07
C ILE A 4 20.36 5.96 2.56
N ASP A 5 19.38 6.58 3.23
CA ASP A 5 19.47 6.89 4.66
C ASP A 5 19.18 5.63 5.48
N GLY A 6 20.20 4.77 5.56
CA GLY A 6 20.16 3.53 6.32
C GLY A 6 19.49 2.35 5.60
N TRP A 7 19.83 1.14 6.06
CA TRP A 7 19.19 -0.10 5.62
C TRP A 7 18.95 -0.97 6.86
N LYS A 8 17.86 -1.74 6.84
CA LYS A 8 17.51 -2.66 7.91
C LYS A 8 17.28 -4.04 7.31
N LEU A 9 18.10 -5.00 7.67
CA LEU A 9 17.88 -6.41 7.38
C LEU A 9 17.01 -7.01 8.49
N PHE A 10 16.13 -7.92 8.12
CA PHE A 10 15.16 -8.52 9.05
C PHE A 10 15.46 -10.00 9.25
N CYS A 11 15.64 -10.40 10.51
CA CYS A 11 15.72 -11.80 10.90
C CYS A 11 14.34 -12.34 11.19
N SER A 12 13.78 -13.10 10.25
CA SER A 12 12.58 -13.90 10.51
C SER A 12 13.02 -15.31 10.89
N SER A 13 12.94 -15.65 12.18
CA SER A 13 13.16 -17.02 12.64
C SER A 13 12.00 -17.97 12.30
N LEU A 14 10.87 -17.45 11.80
CA LEU A 14 9.61 -18.18 11.74
C LEU A 14 8.74 -17.81 10.53
N GLY A 15 9.29 -17.80 9.32
CA GLY A 15 8.58 -17.92 8.03
C GLY A 15 7.62 -16.79 7.60
N ASN A 16 7.07 -15.99 8.52
CA ASN A 16 6.16 -14.87 8.29
C ASN A 16 6.46 -13.77 9.31
N SER A 17 7.39 -12.88 8.99
CA SER A 17 7.59 -11.66 9.78
C SER A 17 6.95 -10.48 9.06
N PRO A 18 5.75 -10.04 9.48
CA PRO A 18 5.17 -8.81 8.95
C PRO A 18 6.08 -7.65 9.36
N LEU A 19 6.65 -6.96 8.37
CA LEU A 19 7.28 -5.68 8.57
C LEU A 19 6.20 -4.61 8.57
N PHE A 20 6.03 -3.95 9.70
CA PHE A 20 5.14 -2.80 9.83
C PHE A 20 5.96 -1.51 9.92
N LEU A 21 5.72 -0.60 8.99
CA LEU A 21 6.27 0.76 9.00
C LEU A 21 5.12 1.70 9.30
N ASP A 22 5.20 2.37 10.45
CA ASP A 22 4.20 3.36 10.84
C ASP A 22 4.40 4.68 10.08
N ASN A 23 3.42 5.58 10.22
CA ASN A 23 3.49 6.89 9.60
C ASN A 23 4.54 7.81 10.24
N GLN A 24 5.07 7.51 11.42
CA GLN A 24 6.12 8.32 12.05
C GLN A 24 7.50 8.01 11.46
N GLN A 25 7.78 6.73 11.20
CA GLN A 25 9.00 6.24 10.54
C GLN A 25 9.08 6.67 9.08
N THR A 26 7.93 6.97 8.46
CA THR A 26 7.87 7.35 7.05
C THR A 26 7.84 8.87 6.83
N ILE A 27 7.77 9.69 7.88
CA ILE A 27 7.85 11.16 7.76
C ILE A 27 9.17 11.57 7.11
N GLY A 28 9.10 12.51 6.17
CA GLY A 28 10.28 13.07 5.48
C GLY A 28 10.82 12.20 4.35
N HIS A 29 10.30 10.98 4.17
CA HIS A 29 10.74 10.06 3.13
C HIS A 29 9.74 10.03 1.97
N GLN A 30 10.24 10.18 0.74
CA GLN A 30 9.42 10.11 -0.47
C GLN A 30 9.37 8.70 -1.07
N THR A 31 10.41 7.90 -0.83
CA THR A 31 10.60 6.61 -1.49
C THR A 31 11.10 5.57 -0.51
N PHE A 32 10.51 4.38 -0.57
CA PHE A 32 10.96 3.19 0.13
C PHE A 32 11.37 2.14 -0.88
N ILE A 33 12.56 1.56 -0.70
CA ILE A 33 13.07 0.50 -1.56
C ILE A 33 13.18 -0.76 -0.71
N PHE A 34 12.47 -1.81 -1.12
CA PHE A 34 12.51 -3.11 -0.48
C PHE A 34 13.37 -4.05 -1.33
N GLY A 35 14.39 -4.65 -0.72
CA GLY A 35 15.26 -5.65 -1.33
C GLY A 35 15.13 -7.00 -0.62
N LEU A 36 15.25 -8.07 -1.38
CA LEU A 36 15.20 -9.45 -0.88
C LEU A 36 16.44 -10.18 -1.35
N ARG A 37 17.00 -11.02 -0.47
CA ARG A 37 18.13 -11.91 -0.76
C ARG A 37 17.95 -13.20 0.03
N GLU A 38 18.21 -14.34 -0.60
CA GLU A 38 18.29 -15.61 0.10
C GLU A 38 19.63 -15.68 0.88
N LEU A 39 19.55 -15.98 2.17
CA LEU A 39 20.73 -16.13 3.04
C LEU A 39 21.03 -17.62 3.23
N THR A 40 22.31 -17.98 3.22
CA THR A 40 22.77 -19.29 3.68
C THR A 40 22.56 -19.45 5.19
N SER A 41 22.56 -20.69 5.68
CA SER A 41 22.36 -20.98 7.11
C SER A 41 23.42 -20.33 8.00
N SER A 42 24.66 -20.25 7.51
CA SER A 42 25.77 -19.56 8.20
C SER A 42 25.56 -18.05 8.23
N GLU A 43 25.23 -17.42 7.09
CA GLU A 43 24.98 -15.97 7.01
C GLU A 43 23.79 -15.56 7.90
N SER A 44 22.72 -16.35 7.89
CA SER A 44 21.54 -16.12 8.74
C SER A 44 21.91 -16.19 10.23
N ASN A 45 22.64 -17.22 10.66
CA ASN A 45 23.05 -17.36 12.06
C ASN A 45 23.99 -16.23 12.51
N GLU A 46 24.94 -15.85 11.67
CA GLU A 46 25.89 -14.77 11.96
C GLU A 46 25.17 -13.42 12.04
N PHE A 47 24.31 -13.12 11.07
CA PHE A 47 23.55 -11.88 11.03
C PHE A 47 22.56 -11.77 12.20
N CYS A 48 21.74 -12.80 12.43
CA CYS A 48 20.71 -12.78 13.45
C CYS A 48 21.24 -12.82 14.89
N SER A 49 22.52 -13.18 15.07
CA SER A 49 23.16 -13.18 16.38
C SER A 49 23.94 -11.90 16.67
N ASN A 50 24.62 -11.32 15.67
CA ASN A 50 25.63 -10.29 15.89
C ASN A 50 25.41 -8.98 15.12
N GLU A 51 24.33 -8.82 14.34
CA GLU A 51 23.98 -7.61 13.55
C GLU A 51 25.15 -7.00 12.74
N THR A 52 26.20 -7.76 12.46
CA THR A 52 27.46 -7.26 11.91
C THR A 52 27.54 -7.67 10.47
N LEU A 53 27.52 -6.70 9.55
CA LEU A 53 27.71 -6.98 8.14
C LEU A 53 28.50 -5.86 7.45
N PRO A 54 29.25 -6.22 6.41
CA PRO A 54 28.61 -6.28 5.11
C PRO A 54 28.53 -7.72 4.60
N ILE A 55 27.32 -8.21 4.31
CA ILE A 55 27.17 -9.39 3.46
C ILE A 55 27.65 -8.93 2.09
N PRO A 56 28.50 -9.70 1.39
CA PRO A 56 28.82 -9.40 0.01
C PRO A 56 27.53 -9.22 -0.79
N ILE A 57 27.36 -8.04 -1.39
CA ILE A 57 26.23 -7.71 -2.28
C ILE A 57 26.49 -8.34 -3.64
N ASP A 58 26.81 -9.63 -3.64
CA ASP A 58 26.94 -10.41 -4.84
C ASP A 58 25.55 -10.88 -5.27
N PRO A 59 25.26 -10.90 -6.58
CA PRO A 59 24.03 -11.47 -7.09
C PRO A 59 23.92 -12.93 -6.65
N VAL A 60 22.85 -13.25 -5.93
CA VAL A 60 22.54 -14.63 -5.52
C VAL A 60 21.41 -15.16 -6.38
N HIS A 61 21.56 -16.40 -6.84
CA HIS A 61 20.46 -17.14 -7.45
C HIS A 61 19.60 -17.75 -6.35
N PHE A 62 18.32 -17.39 -6.32
CA PHE A 62 17.36 -17.99 -5.42
C PHE A 62 17.20 -19.48 -5.76
N THR A 63 17.35 -20.33 -4.75
CA THR A 63 17.16 -21.77 -4.81
C THR A 63 15.77 -22.19 -4.28
N SER A 64 15.13 -21.32 -3.51
CA SER A 64 13.82 -21.54 -2.90
C SER A 64 12.75 -20.59 -3.47
N ASP A 65 11.50 -21.07 -3.54
CA ASP A 65 10.35 -20.22 -3.87
C ASP A 65 10.06 -19.24 -2.74
N TYR A 66 9.68 -18.01 -3.10
CA TYR A 66 9.31 -16.98 -2.14
C TYR A 66 8.06 -16.21 -2.58
N GLN A 67 7.30 -15.69 -1.61
CA GLN A 67 6.18 -14.80 -1.85
C GLN A 67 6.34 -13.55 -0.99
N THR A 68 6.20 -12.39 -1.61
CA THR A 68 6.25 -11.10 -0.91
C THR A 68 5.01 -10.29 -1.21
N ARG A 69 4.44 -9.70 -0.15
CA ARG A 69 3.31 -8.78 -0.27
C ARG A 69 3.67 -7.48 0.42
N ILE A 70 3.56 -6.40 -0.32
CA ILE A 70 3.74 -5.03 0.16
C ILE A 70 2.43 -4.31 -0.06
N TYR A 71 1.91 -3.67 0.98
CA TYR A 71 0.73 -2.83 0.90
C TYR A 71 0.87 -1.65 1.85
N THR A 72 0.16 -0.58 1.54
CA THR A 72 0.13 0.65 2.33
C THR A 72 -1.27 0.86 2.85
N SER A 73 -1.40 1.32 4.10
CA SER A 73 -2.66 1.77 4.65
C SER A 73 -2.52 3.18 5.22
N GLY A 74 -3.62 3.93 5.24
CA GLY A 74 -3.72 5.28 5.72
C GLY A 74 -4.98 5.49 6.55
N CYS A 75 -4.88 6.38 7.55
CA CYS A 75 -5.97 6.78 8.41
C CYS A 75 -6.28 8.26 8.18
N TYR A 76 -7.56 8.59 8.00
CA TYR A 76 -8.01 9.94 7.73
C TYR A 76 -9.20 10.32 8.59
N TYR A 77 -9.30 11.61 8.91
CA TYR A 77 -10.46 12.22 9.55
C TYR A 77 -11.05 13.31 8.66
N LEU A 78 -12.35 13.55 8.79
CA LEU A 78 -13.03 14.62 8.08
C LEU A 78 -13.00 15.89 8.95
N ASN A 79 -12.28 16.92 8.48
CA ASN A 79 -12.21 18.19 9.18
C ASN A 79 -13.51 19.01 9.02
N LYS A 80 -13.60 20.14 9.73
CA LYS A 80 -14.78 21.04 9.68
C LYS A 80 -15.02 21.67 8.31
N GLN A 81 -14.01 21.70 7.45
CA GLN A 81 -14.06 22.20 6.08
C GLN A 81 -14.43 21.10 5.07
N ASN A 82 -14.89 19.92 5.54
CA ASN A 82 -15.20 18.75 4.70
C ASN A 82 -14.01 18.25 3.87
N GLN A 83 -12.79 18.35 4.41
CA GLN A 83 -11.58 17.82 3.80
C GLN A 83 -11.05 16.64 4.61
N TRP A 84 -10.61 15.60 3.91
CA TRP A 84 -9.91 14.48 4.52
C TRP A 84 -8.49 14.88 4.90
N LYS A 85 -8.12 14.66 6.15
CA LYS A 85 -6.83 15.02 6.72
C LYS A 85 -6.27 13.84 7.52
N SER A 86 -4.96 13.79 7.71
CA SER A 86 -4.26 12.70 8.40
C SER A 86 -3.48 13.16 9.64
N ASP A 87 -3.45 14.47 9.93
CA ASP A 87 -2.82 14.99 11.14
C ASP A 87 -3.51 14.41 12.40
N GLY A 88 -2.72 14.11 13.43
CA GLY A 88 -3.26 13.55 14.67
C GLY A 88 -3.76 12.10 14.57
N LEU A 89 -3.52 11.40 13.46
CA LEU A 89 -3.75 9.96 13.31
C LEU A 89 -2.44 9.16 13.18
N VAL A 90 -2.46 7.93 13.67
CA VAL A 90 -1.37 6.96 13.57
C VAL A 90 -1.96 5.61 13.16
N VAL A 91 -1.36 4.97 12.17
CA VAL A 91 -1.72 3.59 11.77
C VAL A 91 -1.13 2.64 12.81
N GLY A 92 -1.95 1.73 13.31
CA GLY A 92 -1.58 0.75 14.34
C GLY A 92 -0.94 -0.52 13.77
N SER A 93 -0.13 -1.18 14.60
CA SER A 93 0.63 -2.37 14.22
C SER A 93 -0.21 -3.63 13.99
N LYS A 94 -1.51 -3.61 14.37
CA LYS A 94 -2.44 -4.70 14.04
C LYS A 94 -3.02 -4.61 12.64
N THR A 95 -2.69 -3.54 11.90
CA THR A 95 -3.07 -3.39 10.49
C THR A 95 -2.57 -4.59 9.69
N ASN A 96 -3.48 -5.22 8.97
CA ASN A 96 -3.20 -6.34 8.07
C ASN A 96 -3.91 -6.12 6.73
N HIS A 97 -3.90 -7.11 5.84
CA HIS A 97 -4.54 -6.98 4.53
C HIS A 97 -6.08 -7.01 4.56
N TYR A 98 -6.69 -7.32 5.70
CA TYR A 98 -8.15 -7.31 5.89
C TYR A 98 -8.64 -6.08 6.65
N GLU A 99 -7.84 -5.57 7.59
CA GLU A 99 -8.27 -4.49 8.49
C GLU A 99 -7.14 -3.49 8.77
N THR A 100 -7.53 -2.24 9.06
CA THR A 100 -6.61 -1.17 9.44
C THR A 100 -6.95 -0.69 10.83
N GLU A 101 -5.97 -0.72 11.73
CA GLU A 101 -6.07 -0.14 13.07
C GLU A 101 -5.67 1.34 12.99
N CYS A 102 -6.52 2.24 13.48
CA CYS A 102 -6.26 3.68 13.47
C CYS A 102 -6.37 4.24 14.88
N PHE A 103 -5.30 4.86 15.36
CA PHE A 103 -5.32 5.70 16.56
C PHE A 103 -5.59 7.14 16.15
N SER A 104 -6.51 7.82 16.82
CA SER A 104 -6.85 9.21 16.51
C SER A 104 -7.00 10.05 17.78
N THR A 105 -6.58 11.30 17.66
CA THR A 105 -6.81 12.36 18.67
C THR A 105 -8.03 13.24 18.35
N HIS A 106 -8.70 13.00 17.22
CA HIS A 106 -9.88 13.74 16.79
C HIS A 106 -11.17 13.02 17.19
N LEU A 107 -12.29 13.75 17.25
CA LEU A 107 -13.62 13.17 17.46
C LEU A 107 -14.52 13.59 16.28
N THR A 108 -14.38 12.90 15.16
CA THR A 108 -15.08 13.23 13.90
C THR A 108 -15.45 11.97 13.11
N LYS A 109 -15.75 12.09 11.82
CA LYS A 109 -15.88 10.94 10.92
C LYS A 109 -14.48 10.46 10.51
N PHE A 110 -14.31 9.14 10.48
CA PHE A 110 -13.06 8.50 10.10
C PHE A 110 -13.22 7.69 8.84
N ALA A 111 -12.12 7.57 8.10
CA ALA A 111 -11.99 6.65 6.99
C ALA A 111 -10.59 6.02 7.02
N SER A 112 -10.52 4.74 6.71
CA SER A 112 -9.29 4.11 6.25
C SER A 112 -9.18 4.28 4.74
N GLY A 113 -7.97 4.34 4.22
CA GLY A 113 -7.74 4.47 2.78
C GLY A 113 -6.36 3.97 2.37
N PHE A 114 -6.17 3.89 1.06
CA PHE A 114 -4.86 3.64 0.47
C PHE A 114 -4.11 4.98 0.31
N VAL A 115 -2.77 4.95 0.24
CA VAL A 115 -1.93 6.16 0.07
C VAL A 115 -2.26 6.91 -1.22
N ILE A 116 -2.62 6.17 -2.27
CA ILE A 116 -3.13 6.75 -3.51
C ILE A 116 -4.65 6.66 -3.43
N LEU A 117 -5.26 7.73 -2.94
CA LEU A 117 -6.69 7.93 -3.16
C LEU A 117 -6.88 8.11 -4.67
N PRO A 118 -7.85 7.42 -5.31
CA PRO A 118 -8.24 7.75 -6.67
C PRO A 118 -8.55 9.25 -6.71
N GLU A 119 -8.06 9.97 -7.72
CA GLU A 119 -8.51 11.35 -7.93
C GLU A 119 -10.05 11.36 -7.97
N MET A 120 -10.65 12.37 -7.34
CA MET A 120 -12.10 12.53 -7.40
C MET A 120 -12.50 12.61 -8.88
N ILE A 121 -13.56 11.88 -9.25
CA ILE A 121 -14.07 11.90 -10.61
C ILE A 121 -14.42 13.34 -10.97
N ASP A 122 -13.75 13.88 -11.99
CA ASP A 122 -14.09 15.18 -12.56
C ASP A 122 -15.36 15.04 -13.40
N TRP A 123 -16.51 15.24 -12.74
CA TRP A 123 -17.81 15.20 -13.40
C TRP A 123 -17.95 16.26 -14.49
N ASN A 124 -17.24 17.40 -14.41
CA ASN A 124 -17.28 18.38 -15.48
C ASN A 124 -16.60 17.84 -16.73
N TYR A 125 -15.45 17.18 -16.58
CA TYR A 125 -14.79 16.50 -17.70
C TYR A 125 -15.68 15.38 -18.28
N VAL A 126 -16.25 14.54 -17.42
CA VAL A 126 -17.14 13.44 -17.85
C VAL A 126 -18.31 13.97 -18.66
N PHE A 127 -19.00 15.01 -18.18
CA PHE A 127 -20.16 15.55 -18.88
C PHE A 127 -19.80 16.39 -20.11
N ASN A 128 -18.68 17.12 -20.10
CA ASN A 128 -18.19 17.86 -21.27
C ASN A 128 -17.75 16.92 -22.41
N ASN A 129 -17.37 15.68 -22.09
CA ASN A 129 -16.99 14.65 -23.05
C ASN A 129 -18.05 13.55 -23.19
N ALA A 130 -19.31 13.81 -22.81
CA ALA A 130 -20.41 12.86 -22.94
C ALA A 130 -20.94 12.68 -24.38
N ASP A 131 -20.17 13.08 -25.40
CA ASP A 131 -20.56 12.90 -26.78
C ASP A 131 -20.47 11.43 -27.19
N PHE A 132 -21.64 10.84 -27.45
CA PHE A 132 -21.83 9.44 -27.82
C PHE A 132 -21.00 9.02 -29.03
N HIS A 133 -20.80 9.93 -30.00
CA HIS A 133 -20.06 9.64 -31.21
C HIS A 133 -18.54 9.66 -31.00
N LYS A 134 -18.06 10.45 -30.04
CA LYS A 134 -16.63 10.56 -29.72
C LYS A 134 -16.16 9.43 -28.80
N ASN A 135 -17.02 8.97 -27.89
CA ASN A 135 -16.67 8.02 -26.84
C ASN A 135 -17.45 6.70 -26.93
N LYS A 136 -17.61 6.16 -28.15
CA LYS A 136 -18.41 4.95 -28.44
C LYS A 136 -18.06 3.75 -27.55
N THR A 137 -16.78 3.52 -27.26
CA THR A 137 -16.33 2.40 -26.43
C THR A 137 -16.88 2.48 -25.01
N ILE A 138 -16.86 3.67 -24.39
CA ILE A 138 -17.37 3.89 -23.04
C ILE A 138 -18.87 3.57 -23.02
N TYR A 139 -19.64 4.14 -23.95
CA TYR A 139 -21.08 3.91 -24.01
C TYR A 139 -21.44 2.46 -24.30
N LEU A 140 -20.71 1.78 -25.19
CA LEU A 140 -20.91 0.35 -25.45
C LEU A 140 -20.71 -0.47 -24.17
N THR A 141 -19.64 -0.20 -23.41
CA THR A 141 -19.38 -0.91 -22.14
C THR A 141 -20.42 -0.63 -21.06
N VAL A 142 -20.88 0.62 -20.92
CA VAL A 142 -21.90 0.98 -19.93
C VAL A 142 -23.23 0.31 -20.25
N ILE A 143 -23.63 0.30 -21.53
CA ILE A 143 -24.87 -0.35 -21.98
C ILE A 143 -24.80 -1.87 -21.76
N THR A 144 -23.70 -2.52 -22.15
CA THR A 144 -23.58 -3.98 -22.00
C THR A 144 -23.59 -4.38 -20.53
N VAL A 145 -22.85 -3.68 -19.66
CA VAL A 145 -22.85 -3.93 -18.21
C VAL A 145 -24.23 -3.71 -17.61
N THR A 146 -24.95 -2.67 -18.04
CA THR A 146 -26.29 -2.37 -17.54
C THR A 146 -27.30 -3.45 -17.96
N LEU A 147 -27.22 -3.95 -19.20
CA LEU A 147 -28.06 -5.05 -19.68
C LEU A 147 -27.77 -6.35 -18.93
N ILE A 148 -26.49 -6.67 -18.70
CA ILE A 148 -26.08 -7.85 -17.90
C ILE A 148 -26.63 -7.73 -16.48
N TYR A 149 -26.49 -6.56 -15.85
CA TYR A 149 -27.00 -6.29 -14.51
C TYR A 149 -28.52 -6.47 -14.41
N ILE A 150 -29.27 -5.90 -15.36
CA ILE A 150 -30.74 -6.05 -15.39
C ILE A 150 -31.13 -7.53 -15.57
N THR A 151 -30.44 -8.27 -16.44
CA THR A 151 -30.70 -9.70 -16.66
C THR A 151 -30.47 -10.51 -15.38
N LEU A 152 -29.37 -10.24 -14.66
CA LEU A 152 -29.06 -10.88 -13.37
C LEU A 152 -30.02 -10.48 -12.24
N MET A 153 -30.66 -9.31 -12.31
CA MET A 153 -31.65 -8.88 -11.31
C MET A 153 -33.04 -9.45 -11.55
N ILE A 154 -33.39 -9.73 -12.81
CA ILE A 154 -34.68 -10.32 -13.17
C ILE A 154 -34.70 -11.84 -12.95
N ASN A 155 -33.55 -12.50 -13.06
CA ASN A 155 -33.38 -13.95 -12.99
C ASN A 155 -32.87 -14.39 -11.61
#